data_AF-A0A934CI85-F1
#
_entry.id   AF-A0A934CI85-F1
#
_cell.length_a   1.000
_cell.length_b   1.000
_cell.length_c   1.000
_cell.angle_alpha   90.00
_cell.angle_beta   90.00
_cell.angle_gamma   90.00
#
_symmetry.space_group_name_H-M   'P 1'
#
loop_
_entity.id
_entity.type
_entity.pdbx_description
1 polymer ?
#
loop_
_entity_poly.entity_id
_entity_poly.type
_entity_poly.pdbx_seq_one_letter_code
_entity_poly.pdbx_strand_id
1 'polypeptide(L)'
;MIRKALLLKIFDAAYMQRWNDKIRPIELIELDKQAHKMVIAYFLGKFEEDKQGFNWIDIIEGGIFELLQRIVITDLKPPIFYKIKEDANKYQQLNEWVYKELEFILSPLGRDFCERFCSYFLRSDDTLNKRILSASHFYATKWEFNIIEHANPDGYEIDAIRKSLQEKQERYYDLKGVDELTKHSKYKNFIDLCGQLRFQSRWAHLHRIPKTSVLGHSLFVAILSYLFSLETKACKKRCINNYFTGLFHDLPEVLTRDIISPVKRSVEGLSDLIKGYEKEQMEKEVYGLIPEEWHPEIKMFTEDEFDSVVTINGKKEKSSSKEINETYNDDRFNPKDGELVKAADSLAGFIEASVAIRNGSASPDLQYAKLSVKKQYERVNIANINFGELYADFD
;
A
#
# COMPACT_ATOMS: atom_id res chain seq x y z
N MET A 1 -8.30 17.64 -9.05
CA MET A 1 -9.26 16.82 -8.28
C MET A 1 -9.18 15.40 -8.79
N ILE A 2 -8.96 14.46 -7.87
CA ILE A 2 -8.89 13.02 -8.16
C ILE A 2 -10.23 12.54 -8.72
N ARG A 3 -10.18 11.66 -9.72
CA ARG A 3 -11.36 11.14 -10.44
C ARG A 3 -11.36 9.62 -10.49
N LYS A 4 -12.52 9.03 -10.71
CA LYS A 4 -12.75 7.57 -10.86
C LYS A 4 -11.75 6.90 -11.79
N ALA A 5 -11.38 7.53 -12.90
CA ALA A 5 -10.46 6.94 -13.89
C ALA A 5 -9.10 6.58 -13.27
N LEU A 6 -8.51 7.48 -12.46
CA LEU A 6 -7.25 7.22 -11.76
C LEU A 6 -7.41 6.11 -10.71
N LEU A 7 -8.50 6.18 -9.93
CA LEU A 7 -8.74 5.22 -8.86
C LEU A 7 -8.93 3.80 -9.39
N LEU A 8 -9.71 3.66 -10.47
CA LEU A 8 -9.89 2.38 -11.15
C LEU A 8 -8.59 1.91 -11.79
N LYS A 9 -7.80 2.81 -12.40
CA LYS A 9 -6.51 2.42 -12.99
C LYS A 9 -5.56 1.84 -11.95
N ILE A 10 -5.46 2.43 -10.77
CA ILE A 10 -4.64 1.87 -9.67
C ILE A 10 -5.22 0.53 -9.22
N PHE A 11 -6.55 0.42 -9.13
CA PHE A 11 -7.24 -0.80 -8.74
C PHE A 11 -7.09 -1.95 -9.76
N ASP A 12 -6.72 -1.68 -11.02
CA ASP A 12 -6.44 -2.71 -12.02
C ASP A 12 -5.35 -3.71 -11.56
N ALA A 13 -4.46 -3.29 -10.66
CA ALA A 13 -3.46 -4.15 -10.03
C ALA A 13 -4.06 -5.34 -9.26
N ALA A 14 -5.33 -5.27 -8.85
CA ALA A 14 -6.05 -6.37 -8.21
C ALA A 14 -6.42 -7.51 -9.19
N TYR A 15 -6.40 -7.25 -10.50
CA TYR A 15 -6.63 -8.30 -11.52
C TYR A 15 -5.34 -8.97 -12.00
N MET A 16 -4.21 -8.32 -11.79
CA MET A 16 -2.93 -8.76 -12.32
C MET A 16 -2.41 -9.96 -11.53
N GLN A 17 -2.49 -11.15 -12.14
CA GLN A 17 -1.91 -12.36 -11.56
C GLN A 17 -0.40 -12.42 -11.77
N ARG A 18 0.31 -12.78 -10.71
CA ARG A 18 1.75 -13.05 -10.71
C ARG A 18 2.00 -14.56 -10.71
N TRP A 19 3.14 -14.94 -11.29
CA TRP A 19 3.57 -16.34 -11.36
C TRP A 19 2.50 -17.24 -11.98
N ASN A 20 1.72 -16.70 -12.93
CA ASN A 20 0.59 -17.40 -13.51
C ASN A 20 0.99 -18.55 -14.44
N ASP A 21 2.26 -18.61 -14.79
CA ASP A 21 2.99 -19.60 -15.56
C ASP A 21 3.69 -20.67 -14.69
N LYS A 22 3.43 -20.69 -13.38
CA LYS A 22 3.99 -21.66 -12.41
C LYS A 22 2.88 -22.34 -11.61
N ILE A 23 3.13 -23.58 -11.19
CA ILE A 23 2.29 -24.28 -10.21
C ILE A 23 2.40 -23.53 -8.89
N ARG A 24 1.26 -23.08 -8.36
CA ARG A 24 1.16 -22.30 -7.12
C ARG A 24 -0.06 -22.75 -6.32
N PRO A 25 0.05 -22.86 -4.99
CA PRO A 25 -1.05 -23.32 -4.14
C PRO A 25 -2.12 -22.24 -3.91
N ILE A 26 -1.79 -20.98 -4.21
CA ILE A 26 -2.67 -19.82 -4.08
C ILE A 26 -2.49 -18.86 -5.27
N GLU A 27 -3.51 -18.05 -5.55
CA GLU A 27 -3.37 -16.93 -6.48
C GLU A 27 -2.47 -15.85 -5.86
N LEU A 28 -1.47 -15.39 -6.61
CA LEU A 28 -0.58 -14.31 -6.20
C LEU A 28 -0.94 -13.08 -7.05
N ILE A 29 -1.25 -11.96 -6.41
CA ILE A 29 -1.76 -10.76 -7.09
C ILE A 29 -0.73 -9.63 -7.01
N GLU A 30 -0.64 -8.81 -8.06
CA GLU A 30 0.30 -7.68 -8.12
C GLU A 30 0.09 -6.68 -7.00
N LEU A 31 -1.16 -6.32 -6.71
CA LEU A 31 -1.49 -5.40 -5.63
C LEU A 31 -0.93 -5.89 -4.27
N ASP A 32 -1.10 -7.18 -3.95
CA ASP A 32 -0.57 -7.78 -2.71
C ASP A 32 0.97 -7.76 -2.68
N LYS A 33 1.61 -8.00 -3.83
CA LYS A 33 3.07 -7.98 -3.93
C LYS A 33 3.63 -6.58 -3.76
N GLN A 34 2.95 -5.57 -4.29
CA GLN A 34 3.35 -4.18 -4.13
C GLN A 34 3.09 -3.68 -2.70
N ALA A 35 2.02 -4.14 -2.07
CA ALA A 35 1.75 -3.87 -0.66
C ALA A 35 2.88 -4.42 0.23
N HIS A 36 3.26 -5.69 0.03
CA HIS A 36 4.37 -6.29 0.76
C HIS A 36 5.70 -5.57 0.48
N LYS A 37 5.96 -5.19 -0.78
CA LYS A 37 7.11 -4.34 -1.14
C LYS A 37 7.13 -3.06 -0.30
N MET A 38 6.00 -2.37 -0.14
CA MET A 38 5.96 -1.11 0.58
C MET A 38 6.11 -1.29 2.10
N VAL A 39 5.64 -2.41 2.67
CA VAL A 39 5.94 -2.79 4.06
C VAL A 39 7.44 -3.04 4.25
N ILE A 40 8.07 -3.78 3.33
CA ILE A 40 9.52 -4.02 3.37
C ILE A 40 10.28 -2.70 3.17
N ALA A 41 9.79 -1.80 2.29
CA ALA A 41 10.40 -0.48 2.08
C ALA A 41 10.32 0.40 3.32
N TYR A 42 9.21 0.36 4.06
CA TYR A 42 9.12 0.97 5.38
C TYR A 42 10.17 0.39 6.33
N PHE A 43 10.21 -0.94 6.48
CA PHE A 43 11.16 -1.60 7.36
C PHE A 43 12.62 -1.24 7.04
N LEU A 44 13.02 -1.37 5.77
CA LEU A 44 14.38 -1.04 5.32
C LEU A 44 14.67 0.45 5.47
N GLY A 45 13.71 1.31 5.13
CA GLY A 45 13.87 2.76 5.20
C GLY A 45 14.02 3.27 6.63
N LYS A 46 13.33 2.68 7.62
CA LYS A 46 13.49 3.04 9.04
C LYS A 46 14.92 2.87 9.55
N PHE A 47 15.69 1.92 9.02
CA PHE A 47 17.11 1.79 9.36
C PHE A 47 18.02 2.82 8.69
N GLU A 48 17.52 3.52 7.66
CA GLU A 48 18.27 4.42 6.79
C GLU A 48 17.84 5.89 6.94
N GLU A 49 16.91 6.22 7.85
CA GLU A 49 16.35 7.57 8.03
C GLU A 49 17.41 8.65 8.29
N ASP A 50 18.47 8.30 9.01
CA ASP A 50 19.56 9.21 9.38
C ASP A 50 20.62 9.39 8.26
N LYS A 51 20.53 8.62 7.17
CA LYS A 51 21.51 8.70 6.08
C LYS A 51 21.21 9.88 5.15
N GLN A 52 22.27 10.56 4.73
CA GLN A 52 22.17 11.63 3.73
C GLN A 52 21.56 11.10 2.42
N GLY A 53 20.55 11.81 1.91
CA GLY A 53 19.85 11.45 0.68
C GLY A 53 18.63 10.54 0.86
N PHE A 54 18.35 10.08 2.09
CA PHE A 54 17.11 9.38 2.40
C PHE A 54 15.90 10.32 2.34
N ASN A 55 14.78 9.86 1.75
CA ASN A 55 13.54 10.62 1.68
C ASN A 55 12.31 9.71 1.53
N TRP A 56 11.41 9.76 2.52
CA TRP A 56 10.16 8.99 2.50
C TRP A 56 9.23 9.32 1.34
N ILE A 57 9.16 10.59 0.91
CA ILE A 57 8.33 10.97 -0.23
C ILE A 57 8.85 10.29 -1.50
N ASP A 58 10.18 10.23 -1.70
CA ASP A 58 10.77 9.57 -2.86
C ASP A 58 10.50 8.04 -2.86
N ILE A 59 10.47 7.42 -1.68
CA ILE A 59 10.12 6.00 -1.50
C ILE A 59 8.63 5.77 -1.82
N ILE A 60 7.74 6.59 -1.26
CA ILE A 60 6.29 6.47 -1.47
C ILE A 60 5.95 6.70 -2.95
N GLU A 61 6.40 7.83 -3.52
CA GLU A 61 6.16 8.15 -4.92
C GLU A 61 6.81 7.12 -5.84
N GLY A 62 8.05 6.70 -5.59
CA GLY A 62 8.69 5.65 -6.38
C GLY A 62 7.94 4.31 -6.35
N GLY A 63 7.36 3.95 -5.20
CA GLY A 63 6.44 2.80 -5.08
C GLY A 63 5.21 2.92 -5.98
N ILE A 64 4.53 4.07 -5.93
CA ILE A 64 3.35 4.38 -6.75
C ILE A 64 3.70 4.41 -8.24
N PHE A 65 4.81 5.07 -8.59
CA PHE A 65 5.26 5.24 -9.97
C PHE A 65 5.59 3.90 -10.62
N GLU A 66 6.33 3.04 -9.92
CA GLU A 66 6.62 1.68 -10.42
C GLU A 66 5.36 0.82 -10.55
N LEU A 67 4.38 0.97 -9.66
CA LEU A 67 3.09 0.28 -9.79
C LEU A 67 2.33 0.77 -11.02
N LEU A 68 2.21 2.08 -11.22
CA LEU A 68 1.54 2.68 -12.39
C LEU A 68 2.17 2.22 -13.71
N GLN A 69 3.51 2.22 -13.79
CA GLN A 69 4.22 1.68 -14.95
C GLN A 69 3.83 0.22 -15.20
N ARG A 70 3.85 -0.62 -14.16
CA ARG A 70 3.51 -2.06 -14.25
C ARG A 70 2.09 -2.30 -14.72
N ILE A 71 1.13 -1.52 -14.25
CA ILE A 71 -0.27 -1.62 -14.68
C ILE A 71 -0.38 -1.39 -16.20
N VAL A 72 0.41 -0.47 -16.76
CA VAL A 72 0.41 -0.20 -18.21
C VAL A 72 1.11 -1.30 -19.00
N ILE A 73 2.24 -1.81 -18.50
CA ILE A 73 3.04 -2.83 -19.19
C ILE A 73 2.66 -4.28 -18.82
N THR A 74 1.48 -4.51 -18.26
CA THR A 74 1.09 -5.76 -17.55
C THR A 74 1.36 -7.07 -18.31
N ASP A 75 1.28 -7.08 -19.64
CA ASP A 75 1.48 -8.28 -20.48
C ASP A 75 2.95 -8.51 -20.88
N LEU A 76 3.86 -7.65 -20.45
CA LEU A 76 5.28 -7.77 -20.74
C LEU A 76 5.97 -8.74 -19.79
N LYS A 77 6.40 -9.90 -20.31
CA LYS A 77 7.13 -10.89 -19.51
C LYS A 77 8.41 -10.28 -18.90
N PRO A 78 8.73 -10.59 -17.62
CA PRO A 78 9.89 -10.02 -16.95
C PRO A 78 11.22 -10.14 -17.71
N PRO A 79 11.59 -11.28 -18.35
CA PRO A 79 12.84 -11.38 -19.10
C PRO A 79 12.92 -10.39 -20.28
N ILE A 80 11.80 -10.09 -20.94
CA ILE A 80 11.75 -9.13 -22.03
C ILE A 80 11.90 -7.71 -21.47
N PHE A 81 11.21 -7.40 -20.37
CA PHE A 81 11.35 -6.11 -19.71
C PHE A 81 12.78 -5.83 -19.24
N TYR A 82 13.47 -6.83 -18.67
CA TYR A 82 14.88 -6.67 -18.29
C TYR A 82 15.80 -6.42 -19.49
N LYS A 83 15.58 -7.10 -20.62
CA LYS A 83 16.31 -6.80 -21.87
C LYS A 83 16.02 -5.40 -22.41
N ILE A 84 14.80 -4.89 -22.24
CA ILE A 84 14.47 -3.50 -22.61
C ILE A 84 15.22 -2.54 -21.69
N LYS A 85 15.29 -2.81 -20.39
CA LYS A 85 16.05 -2.00 -19.42
C LYS A 85 17.54 -1.91 -19.72
N GLU A 86 18.14 -2.96 -20.31
CA GLU A 86 19.55 -2.95 -20.74
C GLU A 86 19.80 -1.99 -21.92
N ASP A 87 18.76 -1.65 -22.69
CA ASP A 87 18.80 -0.68 -23.79
C ASP A 87 18.19 0.64 -23.34
N ALA A 88 19.04 1.59 -22.92
CA ALA A 88 18.61 2.87 -22.35
C ALA A 88 17.63 3.65 -23.27
N ASN A 89 17.83 3.59 -24.59
CA ASN A 89 16.97 4.27 -25.55
C ASN A 89 15.57 3.63 -25.61
N LYS A 90 15.51 2.30 -25.70
CA LYS A 90 14.22 1.59 -25.70
C LYS A 90 13.49 1.72 -24.37
N TYR A 91 14.23 1.70 -23.26
CA TYR A 91 13.64 1.89 -21.95
C TYR A 91 13.03 3.29 -21.83
N GLN A 92 13.74 4.33 -22.30
CA GLN A 92 13.19 5.68 -22.35
C GLN A 92 11.92 5.75 -23.21
N GLN A 93 11.94 5.19 -24.43
CA GLN A 93 10.76 5.17 -25.32
C GLN A 93 9.56 4.45 -24.69
N LEU A 94 9.79 3.33 -24.00
CA LEU A 94 8.75 2.62 -23.27
C LEU A 94 8.14 3.50 -22.17
N ASN A 95 8.98 4.23 -21.41
CA ASN A 95 8.51 5.12 -20.35
C ASN A 95 7.77 6.34 -20.88
N GLU A 96 8.19 6.89 -22.02
CA GLU A 96 7.47 7.97 -22.70
C GLU A 96 6.09 7.51 -23.18
N TRP A 97 5.98 6.28 -23.70
CA TRP A 97 4.69 5.68 -24.05
C TRP A 97 3.81 5.47 -22.80
N VAL A 98 4.36 4.89 -21.73
CA VAL A 98 3.65 4.72 -20.44
C VAL A 98 3.12 6.06 -19.92
N TYR A 99 3.93 7.13 -20.01
CA TYR A 99 3.49 8.46 -19.62
C TYR A 99 2.29 8.94 -20.44
N LYS A 100 2.33 8.79 -21.77
CA LYS A 100 1.21 9.19 -22.64
C LYS A 100 -0.10 8.46 -22.30
N GLU A 101 -0.02 7.16 -21.98
CA GLU A 101 -1.18 6.37 -21.56
C GLU A 101 -1.78 6.86 -20.22
N LEU A 102 -0.95 7.43 -19.34
CA LEU A 102 -1.35 7.85 -17.99
C LEU A 102 -1.57 9.37 -17.87
N GLU A 103 -1.14 10.17 -18.86
CA GLU A 103 -1.11 11.63 -18.78
C GLU A 103 -2.50 12.20 -18.44
N PHE A 104 -3.53 11.74 -19.16
CA PHE A 104 -4.90 12.21 -18.94
C PHE A 104 -5.37 11.98 -17.50
N ILE A 105 -5.10 10.79 -16.93
CA ILE A 105 -5.58 10.42 -15.59
C ILE A 105 -4.70 10.97 -14.45
N LEU A 106 -3.43 11.29 -14.72
CA LEU A 106 -2.50 11.87 -13.73
C LEU A 106 -2.50 13.39 -13.73
N SER A 107 -2.84 14.04 -14.84
CA SER A 107 -2.90 15.51 -14.96
C SER A 107 -3.69 16.21 -13.84
N PRO A 108 -4.79 15.66 -13.27
CA PRO A 108 -5.51 16.31 -12.19
C PRO A 108 -4.76 16.40 -10.85
N LEU A 109 -3.64 15.67 -10.70
CA LEU A 109 -2.71 15.74 -9.56
C LEU A 109 -1.72 16.92 -9.68
N GLY A 110 -1.73 17.62 -10.81
CA GLY A 110 -0.91 18.80 -11.06
C GLY A 110 0.39 18.49 -11.80
N ARG A 111 0.95 19.56 -12.39
CA ARG A 111 2.14 19.50 -13.23
C ARG A 111 3.35 18.95 -12.48
N ASP A 112 3.58 19.40 -11.25
CA ASP A 112 4.74 18.99 -10.44
C ASP A 112 4.76 17.48 -10.19
N PHE A 113 3.60 16.86 -9.93
CA PHE A 113 3.51 15.41 -9.74
C PHE A 113 3.83 14.66 -11.04
N CYS A 114 3.29 15.12 -12.17
CA CYS A 114 3.57 14.55 -13.48
C CYS A 114 5.06 14.64 -13.83
N GLU A 115 5.70 15.79 -13.58
CA GLU A 115 7.14 15.97 -13.80
C GLU A 115 7.99 15.04 -12.93
N ARG A 116 7.61 14.85 -11.65
CA ARG A 116 8.26 13.87 -10.77
C ARG A 116 8.12 12.45 -11.31
N PHE A 117 6.93 12.04 -11.74
CA PHE A 117 6.67 10.74 -12.36
C PHE A 117 7.54 10.51 -13.60
N CYS A 118 7.59 11.47 -14.54
CA CYS A 118 8.47 11.38 -15.71
C CYS A 118 9.94 11.28 -15.32
N SER A 119 10.39 12.14 -14.40
CA SER A 119 11.79 12.20 -14.00
C SER A 119 12.28 10.96 -13.26
N TYR A 120 11.37 10.24 -12.59
CA TYR A 120 11.70 9.04 -11.82
C TYR A 120 12.40 7.98 -12.68
N PHE A 121 11.91 7.74 -13.89
CA PHE A 121 12.45 6.72 -14.79
C PHE A 121 13.66 7.19 -15.61
N LEU A 122 13.95 8.50 -15.64
CA LEU A 122 15.12 9.07 -16.30
C LEU A 122 16.36 9.08 -15.41
N ARG A 123 16.19 9.07 -14.08
CA ARG A 123 17.29 9.10 -13.12
C ARG A 123 17.92 7.73 -12.94
N SER A 124 19.22 7.71 -12.59
CA SER A 124 19.93 6.48 -12.18
C SER A 124 19.16 5.70 -11.12
N ASP A 125 19.19 4.37 -11.20
CA ASP A 125 18.62 3.47 -10.20
C ASP A 125 19.50 3.35 -8.93
N ASP A 126 20.65 4.04 -8.89
CA ASP A 126 21.66 3.94 -7.82
C ASP A 126 21.44 4.87 -6.61
N THR A 127 20.35 5.64 -6.58
CA THR A 127 20.04 6.46 -5.40
C THR A 127 19.61 5.60 -4.21
N LEU A 128 19.92 6.01 -2.97
CA LEU A 128 19.55 5.27 -1.75
C LEU A 128 18.07 4.85 -1.74
N ASN A 129 17.14 5.78 -2.01
CA ASN A 129 15.69 5.51 -2.01
C ASN A 129 15.28 4.45 -3.05
N LYS A 130 15.83 4.52 -4.28
CA LYS A 130 15.58 3.51 -5.31
C LYS A 130 16.22 2.16 -5.01
N ARG A 131 17.38 2.14 -4.36
CA ARG A 131 18.03 0.91 -3.91
C ARG A 131 17.22 0.23 -2.82
N ILE A 132 16.66 1.00 -1.88
CA ILE A 132 15.68 0.50 -0.90
C ILE A 132 14.47 -0.11 -1.62
N LEU A 133 13.82 0.62 -2.54
CA LEU A 133 12.67 0.10 -3.30
C LEU A 133 13.01 -1.16 -4.11
N SER A 134 14.21 -1.23 -4.69
CA SER A 134 14.68 -2.38 -5.47
C SER A 134 14.94 -3.59 -4.58
N ALA A 135 15.55 -3.40 -3.41
CA ALA A 135 15.71 -4.43 -2.39
C ALA A 135 14.34 -4.92 -1.92
N SER A 136 13.42 -4.03 -1.56
CA SER A 136 12.06 -4.40 -1.14
C SER A 136 11.29 -5.14 -2.22
N HIS A 137 11.42 -4.72 -3.49
CA HIS A 137 10.82 -5.41 -4.62
C HIS A 137 11.32 -6.85 -4.74
N PHE A 138 12.64 -7.01 -4.60
CA PHE A 138 13.30 -8.31 -4.63
C PHE A 138 12.86 -9.20 -3.47
N TYR A 139 12.85 -8.70 -2.23
CA TYR A 139 12.45 -9.48 -1.05
C TYR A 139 10.98 -9.93 -1.10
N ALA A 140 10.06 -9.07 -1.53
CA ALA A 140 8.66 -9.46 -1.76
C ALA A 140 8.55 -10.56 -2.83
N THR A 141 9.34 -10.47 -3.91
CA THR A 141 9.36 -11.48 -4.97
C THR A 141 9.95 -12.81 -4.48
N LYS A 142 11.02 -12.76 -3.67
CA LYS A 142 11.63 -13.94 -3.06
C LYS A 142 10.65 -14.62 -2.10
N TRP A 143 9.91 -13.84 -1.32
CA TRP A 143 8.89 -14.38 -0.42
C TRP A 143 7.83 -15.18 -1.18
N GLU A 144 7.29 -14.64 -2.28
CA GLU A 144 6.37 -15.36 -3.15
C GLU A 144 7.00 -16.61 -3.77
N PHE A 145 8.24 -16.49 -4.24
CA PHE A 145 8.96 -17.60 -4.83
C PHE A 145 9.15 -18.75 -3.83
N ASN A 146 9.40 -18.47 -2.55
CA ASN A 146 9.51 -19.52 -1.55
C ASN A 146 8.23 -20.36 -1.49
N ILE A 147 7.04 -19.77 -1.59
CA ILE A 147 5.77 -20.53 -1.62
C ILE A 147 5.72 -21.45 -2.84
N ILE A 148 6.09 -20.93 -4.01
CA ILE A 148 6.08 -21.67 -5.29
C ILE A 148 7.07 -22.82 -5.25
N GLU A 149 8.28 -22.56 -4.76
CA GLU A 149 9.35 -23.55 -4.62
C GLU A 149 8.93 -24.69 -3.70
N HIS A 150 8.31 -24.40 -2.56
CA HIS A 150 7.84 -25.46 -1.65
C HIS A 150 6.70 -26.28 -2.26
N ALA A 151 5.86 -25.67 -3.10
CA ALA A 151 4.74 -26.36 -3.74
C ALA A 151 5.16 -27.23 -4.93
N ASN A 152 6.27 -26.90 -5.60
CA ASN A 152 6.76 -27.61 -6.77
C ASN A 152 8.30 -27.55 -6.88
N PRO A 153 9.04 -28.21 -5.97
CA PRO A 153 10.48 -28.02 -5.81
C PRO A 153 11.29 -28.42 -7.06
N ASP A 154 10.87 -29.48 -7.76
CA ASP A 154 11.54 -30.02 -8.95
C ASP A 154 10.99 -29.45 -10.28
N GLY A 155 10.28 -28.32 -10.22
CA GLY A 155 9.74 -27.66 -11.41
C GLY A 155 10.83 -27.17 -12.37
N TYR A 156 10.55 -27.23 -13.68
CA TYR A 156 11.51 -26.99 -14.77
C TYR A 156 12.43 -25.75 -14.60
N GLU A 157 11.94 -24.64 -14.06
CA GLU A 157 12.72 -23.39 -13.89
C GLU A 157 13.06 -23.06 -12.43
N ILE A 158 12.63 -23.88 -11.46
CA ILE A 158 12.69 -23.53 -10.04
C ILE A 158 14.13 -23.38 -9.56
N ASP A 159 15.02 -24.31 -9.91
CA ASP A 159 16.45 -24.23 -9.58
C ASP A 159 17.13 -22.99 -10.17
N ALA A 160 16.79 -22.64 -11.42
CA ALA A 160 17.36 -21.48 -12.09
C ALA A 160 16.89 -20.17 -11.43
N ILE A 161 15.60 -20.09 -11.08
CA ILE A 161 15.04 -18.94 -10.36
C ILE A 161 15.66 -18.82 -8.96
N ARG A 162 15.79 -19.92 -8.23
CA ARG A 162 16.44 -19.96 -6.90
C ARG A 162 17.84 -19.37 -6.96
N LYS A 163 18.68 -19.87 -7.87
CA LYS A 163 20.06 -19.38 -8.06
C LYS A 163 20.08 -17.90 -8.42
N SER A 164 19.25 -17.47 -9.37
CA SER A 164 19.16 -16.06 -9.76
C SER A 164 18.73 -15.16 -8.61
N LEU A 165 17.81 -15.62 -7.74
CA LEU A 165 17.39 -14.86 -6.58
C LEU A 165 18.51 -14.79 -5.53
N GLN A 166 19.23 -15.88 -5.27
CA GLN A 166 20.37 -15.91 -4.36
C GLN A 166 21.46 -14.91 -4.79
N GLU A 167 21.86 -14.92 -6.06
CA GLU A 167 22.86 -13.98 -6.61
C GLU A 167 22.44 -12.50 -6.49
N LYS A 168 21.15 -12.21 -6.67
CA LYS A 168 20.63 -10.84 -6.58
C LYS A 168 20.59 -10.31 -5.15
N GLN A 169 20.43 -11.19 -4.16
CA GLN A 169 20.38 -10.79 -2.75
C GLN A 169 21.67 -10.10 -2.31
N GLU A 170 22.81 -10.55 -2.83
CA GLU A 170 24.14 -10.04 -2.46
C GLU A 170 24.34 -8.55 -2.79
N ARG A 171 23.59 -8.04 -3.78
CA ARG A 171 23.70 -6.65 -4.27
C ARG A 171 23.16 -5.59 -3.31
N TYR A 172 22.46 -6.01 -2.26
CA TYR A 172 21.78 -5.12 -1.32
C TYR A 172 22.30 -5.25 0.12
N TYR A 173 23.33 -6.07 0.38
CA TYR A 173 23.87 -6.28 1.73
C TYR A 173 24.49 -5.04 2.36
N ASP A 174 24.83 -4.03 1.56
CA ASP A 174 25.33 -2.74 2.05
C ASP A 174 24.22 -1.83 2.60
N LEU A 175 22.94 -2.14 2.34
CA LEU A 175 21.83 -1.48 3.03
C LEU A 175 21.75 -2.02 4.47
N LYS A 176 21.76 -1.11 5.44
CA LYS A 176 21.72 -1.44 6.87
C LYS A 176 20.49 -2.28 7.20
N GLY A 177 19.32 -1.90 6.68
CA GLY A 177 18.10 -2.67 6.90
C GLY A 177 18.16 -4.11 6.36
N VAL A 178 18.90 -4.36 5.29
CA VAL A 178 19.06 -5.70 4.70
C VAL A 178 20.03 -6.54 5.52
N ASP A 179 21.12 -5.93 5.99
CA ASP A 179 22.07 -6.55 6.93
C ASP A 179 21.36 -6.96 8.24
N GLU A 180 20.58 -6.05 8.83
CA GLU A 180 19.77 -6.31 10.02
C GLU A 180 18.76 -7.45 9.80
N LEU A 181 18.05 -7.45 8.66
CA LEU A 181 17.10 -8.50 8.29
C LEU A 181 17.77 -9.88 8.18
N THR A 182 19.04 -9.92 7.77
CA THR A 182 19.81 -11.17 7.63
C THR A 182 20.33 -11.68 8.98
N LYS A 183 20.67 -10.77 9.90
CA LYS A 183 21.20 -11.09 11.24
C LYS A 183 20.12 -11.47 12.25
N HIS A 184 18.93 -10.91 12.13
CA HIS A 184 17.89 -11.04 13.14
C HIS A 184 16.62 -11.71 12.59
N SER A 185 16.40 -12.97 13.01
CA SER A 185 15.22 -13.75 12.60
C SER A 185 13.90 -13.07 12.97
N LYS A 186 13.85 -12.32 14.09
CA LYS A 186 12.65 -11.56 14.50
C LYS A 186 12.18 -10.56 13.43
N TYR A 187 13.10 -9.91 12.72
CA TYR A 187 12.75 -8.96 11.67
C TYR A 187 12.20 -9.67 10.44
N LYS A 188 12.75 -10.83 10.10
CA LYS A 188 12.17 -11.69 9.05
C LYS A 188 10.75 -12.11 9.43
N ASN A 189 10.52 -12.49 10.69
CA ASN A 189 9.19 -12.84 11.18
C ASN A 189 8.19 -11.67 11.06
N PHE A 190 8.61 -10.42 11.31
CA PHE A 190 7.76 -9.24 11.09
C PHE A 190 7.35 -9.11 9.61
N ILE A 191 8.32 -9.22 8.69
CA ILE A 191 8.06 -9.17 7.25
C ILE A 191 7.16 -10.32 6.79
N ASP A 192 7.40 -11.52 7.31
CA ASP A 192 6.60 -12.70 7.00
C ASP A 192 5.17 -12.55 7.52
N LEU A 193 5.00 -12.06 8.76
CA LEU A 193 3.71 -11.77 9.36
C LEU A 193 2.90 -10.78 8.51
N CYS A 194 3.49 -9.64 8.14
CA CYS A 194 2.82 -8.68 7.27
C CYS A 194 2.46 -9.28 5.90
N GLY A 195 3.30 -10.16 5.36
CA GLY A 195 3.03 -10.89 4.12
C GLY A 195 1.81 -11.81 4.21
N GLN A 196 1.50 -12.35 5.40
CA GLN A 196 0.36 -13.25 5.60
C GLN A 196 -1.01 -12.59 5.45
N LEU A 197 -1.10 -11.26 5.59
CA LEU A 197 -2.34 -10.50 5.32
C LEU A 197 -2.90 -10.77 3.92
N ARG A 198 -2.07 -11.23 2.98
CA ARG A 198 -2.52 -11.60 1.63
C ARG A 198 -3.40 -12.84 1.56
N PHE A 199 -3.31 -13.72 2.56
CA PHE A 199 -4.13 -14.93 2.63
C PHE A 199 -5.53 -14.63 3.17
N GLN A 200 -5.72 -13.46 3.76
CA GLN A 200 -7.02 -13.03 4.27
C GLN A 200 -7.80 -12.35 3.16
N SER A 201 -8.78 -13.06 2.60
CA SER A 201 -9.66 -12.50 1.58
C SER A 201 -10.69 -11.57 2.21
N ARG A 202 -10.80 -10.35 1.69
CA ARG A 202 -11.91 -9.45 2.06
C ARG A 202 -13.19 -9.90 1.38
N TRP A 203 -14.33 -9.62 2.01
CA TRP A 203 -15.64 -10.07 1.52
C TRP A 203 -15.68 -11.60 1.30
N ALA A 204 -15.01 -12.37 2.17
CA ALA A 204 -14.73 -13.79 1.94
C ALA A 204 -15.96 -14.67 1.66
N HIS A 205 -17.13 -14.28 2.15
CA HIS A 205 -18.40 -14.99 1.96
C HIS A 205 -19.08 -14.67 0.62
N LEU A 206 -18.56 -13.72 -0.16
CA LEU A 206 -19.15 -13.24 -1.41
C LEU A 206 -18.30 -13.62 -2.61
N HIS A 207 -18.96 -14.07 -3.68
CA HIS A 207 -18.30 -14.25 -4.97
C HIS A 207 -18.11 -12.91 -5.66
N ARG A 208 -16.86 -12.55 -5.97
CA ARG A 208 -16.51 -11.31 -6.66
C ARG A 208 -15.23 -11.43 -7.48
N ILE A 209 -15.13 -10.61 -8.51
CA ILE A 209 -13.95 -10.43 -9.35
C ILE A 209 -13.66 -8.91 -9.42
N PRO A 210 -12.41 -8.46 -9.19
CA PRO A 210 -11.31 -9.26 -8.66
C PRO A 210 -11.55 -9.53 -7.16
N LYS A 211 -10.92 -10.59 -6.64
CA LYS A 211 -10.79 -10.75 -5.20
C LYS A 211 -9.71 -9.79 -4.70
N THR A 212 -9.89 -9.23 -3.53
CA THR A 212 -8.86 -8.43 -2.83
C THR A 212 -8.56 -9.08 -1.48
N SER A 213 -7.29 -9.10 -1.12
CA SER A 213 -6.86 -9.47 0.22
C SER A 213 -6.85 -8.26 1.14
N VAL A 214 -6.69 -8.48 2.45
CA VAL A 214 -6.42 -7.40 3.42
C VAL A 214 -5.16 -6.65 3.02
N LEU A 215 -4.07 -7.35 2.68
CA LEU A 215 -2.80 -6.73 2.29
C LEU A 215 -2.93 -5.80 1.08
N GLY A 216 -3.60 -6.27 0.02
CA GLY A 216 -3.81 -5.49 -1.19
C GLY A 216 -4.71 -4.28 -0.94
N HIS A 217 -5.74 -4.45 -0.11
CA HIS A 217 -6.60 -3.36 0.34
C HIS A 217 -5.82 -2.29 1.09
N SER A 218 -4.97 -2.65 2.05
CA SER A 218 -4.18 -1.67 2.82
C SER A 218 -3.28 -0.83 1.93
N LEU A 219 -2.63 -1.40 0.90
CA LEU A 219 -1.89 -0.57 -0.07
C LEU A 219 -2.81 0.36 -0.85
N PHE A 220 -3.99 -0.10 -1.27
CA PHE A 220 -4.93 0.76 -1.98
C PHE A 220 -5.35 1.95 -1.12
N VAL A 221 -5.66 1.72 0.17
CA VAL A 221 -5.95 2.77 1.15
C VAL A 221 -4.75 3.70 1.35
N ALA A 222 -3.53 3.17 1.42
CA ALA A 222 -2.30 3.97 1.52
C ALA A 222 -2.16 4.94 0.34
N ILE A 223 -2.31 4.44 -0.89
CA ILE A 223 -2.20 5.24 -2.11
C ILE A 223 -3.29 6.31 -2.14
N LEU A 224 -4.55 5.95 -1.86
CA LEU A 224 -5.65 6.91 -1.78
C LEU A 224 -5.37 8.01 -0.74
N SER A 225 -4.92 7.63 0.45
CA SER A 225 -4.58 8.56 1.54
C SER A 225 -3.47 9.53 1.15
N TYR A 226 -2.48 9.07 0.39
CA TYR A 226 -1.42 9.94 -0.13
C TYR A 226 -1.90 10.87 -1.23
N LEU A 227 -2.68 10.37 -2.19
CA LEU A 227 -3.25 11.20 -3.26
C LEU A 227 -4.15 12.30 -2.70
N PHE A 228 -5.00 11.97 -1.71
CA PHE A 228 -5.80 12.98 -1.02
C PHE A 228 -4.95 13.97 -0.20
N SER A 229 -3.85 13.50 0.41
CA SER A 229 -2.88 14.41 1.04
C SER A 229 -2.31 15.41 0.03
N LEU A 230 -2.00 14.98 -1.20
CA LEU A 230 -1.56 15.90 -2.26
C LEU A 230 -2.65 16.91 -2.65
N GLU A 231 -3.90 16.45 -2.81
CA GLU A 231 -5.02 17.31 -3.18
C GLU A 231 -5.32 18.39 -2.11
N THR A 232 -5.14 18.05 -0.83
CA THR A 232 -5.28 18.97 0.31
C THR A 232 -4.05 19.85 0.54
N LYS A 233 -3.00 19.71 -0.28
CA LYS A 233 -1.70 20.39 -0.12
C LYS A 233 -1.09 20.15 1.26
N ALA A 234 -1.18 18.92 1.73
CA ALA A 234 -0.63 18.50 3.00
C ALA A 234 0.91 18.70 3.08
N CYS A 235 1.41 19.02 4.27
CA CYS A 235 2.86 19.02 4.52
C CYS A 235 3.46 17.61 4.36
N LYS A 236 4.79 17.52 4.21
CA LYS A 236 5.45 16.24 3.91
C LYS A 236 5.18 15.21 5.00
N LYS A 237 5.28 15.60 6.27
CA LYS A 237 5.07 14.67 7.39
C LYS A 237 3.63 14.16 7.44
N ARG A 238 2.64 15.00 7.11
CA ARG A 238 1.24 14.56 6.95
C ARG A 238 1.06 13.55 5.83
N CYS A 239 1.65 13.80 4.65
CA CYS A 239 1.61 12.87 3.53
C CYS A 239 2.19 11.50 3.91
N ILE A 240 3.33 11.50 4.60
CA ILE A 240 4.02 10.29 5.07
C ILE A 240 3.16 9.54 6.09
N ASN A 241 2.70 10.24 7.13
CA ASN A 241 1.91 9.64 8.19
C ASN A 241 0.60 9.07 7.64
N ASN A 242 -0.11 9.80 6.77
CA ASN A 242 -1.35 9.32 6.15
C ASN A 242 -1.12 8.08 5.28
N TYR A 243 -0.06 8.05 4.47
CA TYR A 243 0.28 6.89 3.65
C TYR A 243 0.55 5.65 4.50
N PHE A 244 1.42 5.76 5.52
CA PHE A 244 1.77 4.61 6.36
C PHE A 244 0.65 4.20 7.30
N THR A 245 -0.20 5.13 7.73
CA THR A 245 -1.46 4.77 8.41
C THR A 245 -2.31 3.91 7.50
N GLY A 246 -2.56 4.33 6.25
CA GLY A 246 -3.31 3.51 5.29
C GLY A 246 -2.65 2.15 5.04
N LEU A 247 -1.31 2.08 4.99
CA LEU A 247 -0.58 0.83 4.75
C LEU A 247 -0.70 -0.16 5.91
N PHE A 248 -0.75 0.32 7.15
CA PHE A 248 -0.69 -0.50 8.35
C PHE A 248 -2.00 -0.59 9.13
N HIS A 249 -3.06 0.16 8.79
CA HIS A 249 -4.27 0.23 9.61
C HIS A 249 -4.92 -1.13 9.91
N ASP A 250 -4.87 -2.06 8.95
CA ASP A 250 -5.38 -3.43 9.09
C ASP A 250 -4.31 -4.44 9.54
N LEU A 251 -3.09 -4.00 9.89
CA LEU A 251 -2.06 -4.90 10.43
C LEU A 251 -2.57 -5.74 11.61
N PRO A 252 -3.37 -5.21 12.57
CA PRO A 252 -3.93 -6.03 13.64
C PRO A 252 -4.80 -7.20 13.16
N GLU A 253 -5.41 -7.10 11.97
CA GLU A 253 -6.23 -8.17 11.39
C GLU A 253 -5.41 -9.42 11.06
N VAL A 254 -4.07 -9.34 10.99
CA VAL A 254 -3.23 -10.54 10.83
C VAL A 254 -3.45 -11.54 11.97
N LEU A 255 -3.80 -11.06 13.16
CA LEU A 255 -3.94 -11.83 14.40
C LEU A 255 -5.40 -12.28 14.63
N THR A 256 -6.36 -11.46 14.23
CA THR A 256 -7.80 -11.69 14.46
C THR A 256 -8.54 -12.25 13.26
N ARG A 257 -7.93 -12.19 12.07
CA ARG A 257 -8.54 -12.34 10.74
C ARG A 257 -9.55 -11.22 10.45
N ASP A 258 -9.78 -10.92 9.16
CA ASP A 258 -10.80 -9.95 8.74
C ASP A 258 -12.19 -10.31 9.29
N ILE A 259 -12.68 -9.50 10.22
CA ILE A 259 -14.05 -9.53 10.73
C ILE A 259 -14.84 -8.43 10.02
N ILE A 260 -15.77 -8.84 9.15
CA ILE A 260 -16.57 -7.91 8.35
C ILE A 260 -17.38 -6.92 9.21
N SER A 261 -17.55 -5.68 8.71
CA SER A 261 -18.19 -4.59 9.45
C SER A 261 -19.62 -4.89 9.96
N PRO A 262 -20.50 -5.61 9.23
CA PRO A 262 -21.81 -5.98 9.75
C PRO A 262 -21.74 -6.81 11.03
N VAL A 263 -20.74 -7.69 11.15
CA VAL A 263 -20.51 -8.50 12.34
C VAL A 263 -19.95 -7.62 13.46
N LYS A 264 -18.98 -6.75 13.18
CA LYS A 264 -18.40 -5.80 14.17
C LYS A 264 -19.49 -4.93 14.85
N ARG A 265 -20.59 -4.62 14.14
CA ARG A 265 -21.72 -3.79 14.62
C ARG A 265 -22.95 -4.57 15.09
N SER A 266 -22.88 -5.90 15.09
CA SER A 266 -24.04 -6.76 15.40
C SER A 266 -24.45 -6.72 16.87
N VAL A 267 -23.51 -6.41 17.77
CA VAL A 267 -23.71 -6.37 19.22
C VAL A 267 -23.03 -5.13 19.80
N GLU A 268 -23.72 -4.42 20.69
CA GLU A 268 -23.17 -3.28 21.41
C GLU A 268 -21.90 -3.71 22.20
N GLY A 269 -20.82 -2.92 22.08
CA GLY A 269 -19.54 -3.21 22.74
C GLY A 269 -18.66 -4.26 22.06
N LEU A 270 -19.13 -4.99 21.04
CA LEU A 270 -18.30 -5.99 20.34
C LEU A 270 -17.11 -5.36 19.61
N SER A 271 -17.32 -4.21 18.98
CA SER A 271 -16.24 -3.48 18.29
C SER A 271 -15.12 -3.08 19.26
N ASP A 272 -15.46 -2.65 20.48
CA ASP A 272 -14.48 -2.26 21.49
C ASP A 272 -13.74 -3.48 22.06
N LEU A 273 -14.45 -4.60 22.22
CA LEU A 273 -13.86 -5.87 22.62
C LEU A 273 -12.85 -6.39 21.59
N ILE A 274 -13.20 -6.35 20.30
CA ILE A 274 -12.30 -6.72 19.20
C ILE A 274 -11.06 -5.84 19.22
N LYS A 275 -11.22 -4.50 19.30
CA LYS A 275 -10.09 -3.57 19.39
C LYS A 275 -9.20 -3.84 20.61
N GLY A 276 -9.80 -4.14 21.77
CA GLY A 276 -9.05 -4.51 22.97
C GLY A 276 -8.21 -5.77 22.78
N TYR A 277 -8.78 -6.79 22.14
CA TYR A 277 -8.07 -8.03 21.82
C TYR A 277 -6.97 -7.81 20.78
N GLU A 278 -7.23 -7.07 19.70
CA GLU A 278 -6.25 -6.69 18.68
C GLU A 278 -5.04 -6.01 19.29
N LYS A 279 -5.26 -5.04 20.19
CA LYS A 279 -4.19 -4.36 20.92
C LYS A 279 -3.35 -5.32 21.78
N GLU A 280 -4.00 -6.24 22.49
CA GLU A 280 -3.31 -7.25 23.30
C GLU A 280 -2.45 -8.17 22.42
N GLN A 281 -2.97 -8.60 21.27
CA GLN A 281 -2.24 -9.45 20.34
C GLN A 281 -1.07 -8.71 19.67
N MET A 282 -1.25 -7.44 19.30
CA MET A 282 -0.17 -6.60 18.77
C MET A 282 1.02 -6.50 19.75
N GLU A 283 0.72 -6.36 21.05
CA GLU A 283 1.76 -6.31 22.09
C GLU A 283 2.49 -7.65 22.26
N LYS A 284 1.78 -8.77 22.11
CA LYS A 284 2.35 -10.12 22.24
C LYS A 284 3.16 -10.56 21.02
N GLU A 285 2.64 -10.31 19.82
CA GLU A 285 3.11 -10.96 18.59
C GLU A 285 3.84 -10.00 17.64
N VAL A 286 3.62 -8.68 17.73
CA VAL A 286 4.14 -7.72 16.73
C VAL A 286 5.24 -6.83 17.28
N TYR A 287 5.02 -6.15 18.41
CA TYR A 287 5.99 -5.17 18.91
C TYR A 287 7.34 -5.79 19.28
N GLY A 288 7.37 -7.05 19.74
CA GLY A 288 8.62 -7.80 19.97
C GLY A 288 9.42 -8.12 18.70
N LEU A 289 8.81 -8.01 17.51
CA LEU A 289 9.44 -8.30 16.22
C LEU A 289 10.10 -7.07 15.57
N ILE A 290 9.95 -5.88 16.16
CA ILE A 290 10.52 -4.62 15.65
C ILE A 290 11.27 -3.87 16.76
N PRO A 291 12.17 -2.91 16.42
CA PRO A 291 12.82 -2.06 17.41
C PRO A 291 11.83 -1.24 18.26
N GLU A 292 12.15 -1.04 19.54
CA GLU A 292 11.30 -0.31 20.50
C GLU A 292 11.05 1.14 20.08
N GLU A 293 12.02 1.76 19.41
CA GLU A 293 11.91 3.14 18.94
C GLU A 293 10.81 3.33 17.90
N TRP A 294 10.37 2.25 17.23
CA TRP A 294 9.34 2.29 16.20
C TRP A 294 7.94 2.09 16.78
N HIS A 295 7.82 1.60 18.02
CA HIS A 295 6.53 1.27 18.63
C HIS A 295 5.55 2.46 18.66
N PRO A 296 5.95 3.70 19.04
CA PRO A 296 5.01 4.82 19.07
C PRO A 296 4.42 5.13 17.68
N GLU A 297 5.22 4.99 16.63
CA GLU A 297 4.80 5.26 15.25
C GLU A 297 3.87 4.16 14.73
N ILE A 298 4.19 2.88 14.97
CA ILE A 298 3.29 1.77 14.61
C ILE A 298 1.97 1.86 15.40
N LYS A 299 2.02 2.13 16.71
CA LYS A 299 0.81 2.36 17.54
C LYS A 299 -0.08 3.46 16.95
N MET A 300 0.53 4.54 16.48
CA MET A 300 -0.20 5.63 15.83
C MET A 300 -0.87 5.20 14.51
N PHE A 301 -0.27 4.25 13.78
CA PHE A 301 -0.80 3.74 12.52
C PHE A 301 -1.85 2.63 12.69
N THR A 302 -1.84 1.89 13.81
CA THR A 302 -2.65 0.66 13.99
C THR A 302 -3.67 0.70 15.12
N GLU A 303 -3.45 1.48 16.18
CA GLU A 303 -4.37 1.55 17.34
C GLU A 303 -5.24 2.82 17.34
N ASP A 304 -4.67 3.92 16.84
CA ASP A 304 -5.32 5.22 16.70
C ASP A 304 -5.49 5.59 15.22
N GLU A 305 -5.63 4.60 14.34
CA GLU A 305 -5.51 4.68 12.89
C GLU A 305 -6.42 5.75 12.26
N PHE A 306 -7.63 5.93 12.79
CA PHE A 306 -8.60 6.89 12.28
C PHE A 306 -8.79 8.15 13.14
N ASP A 307 -8.04 8.30 14.23
CA ASP A 307 -8.02 9.54 15.00
C ASP A 307 -7.09 10.57 14.33
N SER A 308 -7.57 11.80 14.13
CA SER A 308 -6.70 12.90 13.67
C SER A 308 -5.91 13.45 14.85
N VAL A 309 -4.58 13.56 14.69
CA VAL A 309 -3.64 13.85 15.79
C VAL A 309 -2.51 14.75 15.34
N VAL A 310 -2.01 15.55 16.28
CA VAL A 310 -0.86 16.45 16.11
C VAL A 310 0.04 16.38 17.33
N THR A 311 1.29 16.80 17.18
CA THR A 311 2.27 16.89 18.28
C THR A 311 2.49 18.36 18.63
N ILE A 312 2.11 18.75 19.83
CA ILE A 312 2.26 20.11 20.36
C ILE A 312 3.09 20.03 21.63
N ASN A 313 4.19 20.79 21.71
CA ASN A 313 5.11 20.77 22.86
C ASN A 313 5.58 19.34 23.25
N GLY A 314 5.81 18.49 22.25
CA GLY A 314 6.23 17.09 22.45
C GLY A 314 5.13 16.13 22.91
N LYS A 315 3.87 16.56 22.97
CA LYS A 315 2.72 15.72 23.35
C LYS A 315 1.78 15.51 22.17
N LYS A 316 1.27 14.28 22.05
CA LYS A 316 0.24 13.90 21.07
C LYS A 316 -1.11 14.43 21.55
N GLU A 317 -1.76 15.26 20.74
CA GLU A 317 -3.07 15.86 21.01
C GLU A 317 -4.05 15.45 19.90
N LYS A 318 -5.32 15.24 20.26
CA LYS A 318 -6.39 15.00 19.28
C LYS A 318 -6.68 16.29 18.50
N SER A 319 -7.04 16.13 17.24
CA SER A 319 -7.41 17.22 16.33
C SER A 319 -8.45 16.72 15.32
N SER A 320 -8.67 17.47 14.24
CA SER A 320 -9.56 17.12 13.12
C SER A 320 -8.89 17.41 11.77
N SER A 321 -9.40 16.87 10.66
CA SER A 321 -8.90 17.23 9.33
C SER A 321 -8.91 18.75 9.09
N LYS A 322 -9.93 19.43 9.60
CA LYS A 322 -10.10 20.88 9.45
C LYS A 322 -9.02 21.65 10.20
N GLU A 323 -8.82 21.36 11.48
CA GLU A 323 -7.80 22.03 12.30
C GLU A 323 -6.39 21.76 11.78
N ILE A 324 -6.12 20.52 11.34
CA ILE A 324 -4.84 20.19 10.70
C ILE A 324 -4.65 21.07 9.46
N ASN A 325 -5.64 21.16 8.57
CA ASN A 325 -5.56 22.02 7.38
C ASN A 325 -5.31 23.49 7.71
N GLU A 326 -6.04 24.04 8.69
CA GLU A 326 -6.04 25.48 8.97
C GLU A 326 -4.85 25.94 9.82
N THR A 327 -4.39 25.09 10.74
CA THR A 327 -3.45 25.50 11.81
C THR A 327 -2.20 24.62 11.90
N TYR A 328 -2.32 23.31 11.67
CA TYR A 328 -1.24 22.35 11.96
C TYR A 328 -0.64 21.64 10.74
N ASN A 329 -0.84 22.18 9.53
CA ASN A 329 -0.30 21.64 8.29
C ASN A 329 1.19 21.99 8.09
N ASP A 330 2.02 21.65 9.07
CA ASP A 330 3.47 21.88 9.08
C ASP A 330 4.17 20.65 9.70
N ASP A 331 5.34 20.29 9.16
CA ASP A 331 6.08 19.09 9.57
C ASP A 331 6.40 19.08 11.07
N ARG A 332 6.61 20.26 11.69
CA ARG A 332 6.93 20.39 13.12
C ARG A 332 5.85 19.86 14.06
N PHE A 333 4.61 19.82 13.58
CA PHE A 333 3.47 19.31 14.35
C PHE A 333 3.27 17.82 14.17
N ASN A 334 4.08 17.12 13.37
CA ASN A 334 3.92 15.70 13.09
C ASN A 334 2.45 15.27 12.85
N PRO A 335 1.69 15.98 11.98
CA PRO A 335 0.26 15.73 11.83
C PRO A 335 -0.01 14.36 11.19
N LYS A 336 -1.05 13.69 11.66
CA LYS A 336 -1.68 12.54 11.00
C LYS A 336 -3.17 12.78 10.92
N ASP A 337 -3.72 12.69 9.72
CA ASP A 337 -5.12 12.99 9.46
C ASP A 337 -5.94 11.71 9.32
N GLY A 338 -6.36 11.15 10.46
CA GLY A 338 -7.10 9.89 10.53
C GLY A 338 -8.49 9.95 9.90
N GLU A 339 -9.15 11.11 9.95
CA GLU A 339 -10.43 11.35 9.26
C GLU A 339 -10.30 11.14 7.74
N LEU A 340 -9.21 11.64 7.14
CA LEU A 340 -8.95 11.47 5.71
C LEU A 340 -8.59 10.03 5.36
N VAL A 341 -7.81 9.36 6.21
CA VAL A 341 -7.47 7.92 6.03
C VAL A 341 -8.73 7.05 6.13
N LYS A 342 -9.64 7.35 7.06
CA LYS A 342 -10.93 6.65 7.19
C LYS A 342 -11.81 6.83 5.95
N ALA A 343 -11.80 8.02 5.37
CA ALA A 343 -12.52 8.28 4.13
C ALA A 343 -11.91 7.52 2.94
N ALA A 344 -10.58 7.38 2.90
CA ALA A 344 -9.89 6.55 1.92
C ALA A 344 -10.21 5.05 2.07
N ASP A 345 -10.23 4.53 3.30
CA ASP A 345 -10.65 3.15 3.59
C ASP A 345 -12.10 2.88 3.13
N SER A 346 -13.04 3.75 3.52
CA SER A 346 -14.44 3.64 3.12
C SER A 346 -14.60 3.68 1.59
N LEU A 347 -13.84 4.55 0.91
CA LEU A 347 -13.84 4.64 -0.55
C LEU A 347 -13.27 3.37 -1.18
N ALA A 348 -12.19 2.81 -0.63
CA ALA A 348 -11.63 1.55 -1.10
C ALA A 348 -12.66 0.41 -1.03
N GLY A 349 -13.34 0.25 0.11
CA GLY A 349 -14.42 -0.74 0.26
C GLY A 349 -15.59 -0.51 -0.71
N PHE A 350 -15.95 0.75 -0.97
CA PHE A 350 -16.96 1.10 -1.98
C PHE A 350 -16.51 0.75 -3.41
N ILE A 351 -15.25 0.98 -3.76
CA ILE A 351 -14.70 0.64 -5.07
C ILE A 351 -14.66 -0.88 -5.25
N GLU A 352 -14.24 -1.63 -4.23
CA GLU A 352 -14.28 -3.10 -4.22
C GLU A 352 -15.70 -3.62 -4.53
N ALA A 353 -16.71 -3.09 -3.84
CA ALA A 353 -18.11 -3.47 -4.06
C ALA A 353 -18.61 -3.04 -5.45
N SER A 354 -18.32 -1.81 -5.86
CA SER A 354 -18.76 -1.25 -7.15
C SER A 354 -18.18 -2.01 -8.34
N VAL A 355 -16.88 -2.35 -8.27
CA VAL A 355 -16.20 -3.12 -9.30
C VAL A 355 -16.72 -4.56 -9.34
N ALA A 356 -16.92 -5.19 -8.17
CA ALA A 356 -17.49 -6.53 -8.09
C ALA A 356 -18.89 -6.62 -8.72
N ILE A 357 -19.75 -5.64 -8.44
CA ILE A 357 -21.08 -5.53 -9.07
C ILE A 357 -20.96 -5.38 -10.58
N ARG A 358 -20.08 -4.49 -11.04
CA ARG A 358 -19.85 -4.25 -12.48
C ARG A 358 -19.36 -5.50 -13.20
N ASN A 359 -18.60 -6.35 -12.52
CA ASN A 359 -18.11 -7.63 -13.03
C ASN A 359 -19.12 -8.79 -12.83
N GLY A 360 -20.40 -8.47 -12.60
CA GLY A 360 -21.49 -9.45 -12.62
C GLY A 360 -21.83 -10.08 -11.27
N SER A 361 -21.27 -9.60 -10.16
CA SER A 361 -21.74 -10.06 -8.84
C SER A 361 -23.13 -9.49 -8.54
N ALA A 362 -24.12 -10.38 -8.40
CA ALA A 362 -25.50 -10.03 -8.08
C ALA A 362 -25.79 -10.02 -6.56
N SER A 363 -24.76 -10.04 -5.72
CA SER A 363 -24.92 -10.08 -4.25
C SER A 363 -25.70 -8.84 -3.74
N PRO A 364 -26.81 -9.04 -3.01
CA PRO A 364 -27.51 -7.94 -2.35
C PRO A 364 -26.64 -7.22 -1.31
N ASP A 365 -25.72 -7.93 -0.66
CA ASP A 365 -24.83 -7.36 0.36
C ASP A 365 -23.86 -6.35 -0.26
N LEU A 366 -23.33 -6.62 -1.46
CA LEU A 366 -22.50 -5.66 -2.19
C LEU A 366 -23.29 -4.43 -2.62
N GLN A 367 -24.54 -4.61 -3.09
CA GLN A 367 -25.41 -3.50 -3.45
C GLN A 367 -25.72 -2.62 -2.24
N TYR A 368 -26.05 -3.25 -1.12
CA TYR A 368 -26.27 -2.56 0.15
C TYR A 368 -25.03 -1.81 0.61
N ALA A 369 -23.85 -2.45 0.57
CA ALA A 369 -22.58 -1.80 0.92
C ALA A 369 -22.31 -0.58 0.02
N LYS A 370 -22.45 -0.73 -1.30
CA LYS A 370 -22.27 0.38 -2.26
C LYS A 370 -23.19 1.56 -1.93
N LEU A 371 -24.49 1.30 -1.72
CA LEU A 371 -25.48 2.34 -1.47
C LEU A 371 -25.32 2.98 -0.09
N SER A 372 -25.05 2.19 0.94
CA SER A 372 -24.90 2.67 2.32
C SER A 372 -23.68 3.57 2.49
N VAL A 373 -22.52 3.16 1.95
CA VAL A 373 -21.30 3.98 1.99
C VAL A 373 -21.48 5.26 1.18
N LYS A 374 -22.06 5.18 -0.03
CA LYS A 374 -22.35 6.37 -0.84
C LYS A 374 -23.24 7.36 -0.10
N LYS A 375 -24.31 6.89 0.55
CA LYS A 375 -25.20 7.74 1.34
C LYS A 375 -24.49 8.38 2.53
N GLN A 376 -23.60 7.64 3.19
CA GLN A 376 -22.81 8.16 4.32
C GLN A 376 -21.93 9.36 3.90
N TYR A 377 -21.39 9.34 2.68
CA TYR A 377 -20.46 10.37 2.19
C TYR A 377 -21.08 11.42 1.24
N GLU A 378 -22.38 11.35 0.97
CA GLU A 378 -23.08 12.18 -0.03
C GLU A 378 -22.88 13.70 0.17
N ARG A 379 -22.75 14.14 1.42
CA ARG A 379 -22.56 15.57 1.79
C ARG A 379 -21.35 15.79 2.69
N VAL A 380 -20.39 14.87 2.64
CA VAL A 380 -19.20 14.91 3.50
C VAL A 380 -18.09 15.66 2.79
N ASN A 381 -17.58 16.70 3.46
CA ASN A 381 -16.37 17.41 3.07
C ASN A 381 -15.31 17.20 4.15
N ILE A 382 -14.14 16.70 3.75
CA ILE A 382 -13.02 16.43 4.65
C ILE A 382 -11.79 17.11 4.06
N ALA A 383 -11.16 17.98 4.84
CA ALA A 383 -9.96 18.73 4.42
C ALA A 383 -10.13 19.49 3.08
N ASN A 384 -11.33 19.97 2.75
CA ASN A 384 -11.72 20.62 1.48
C ASN A 384 -11.93 19.67 0.28
N ILE A 385 -11.91 18.36 0.49
CA ILE A 385 -12.29 17.37 -0.54
C ILE A 385 -13.79 17.09 -0.43
N ASN A 386 -14.52 17.29 -1.53
CA ASN A 386 -15.92 16.90 -1.64
C ASN A 386 -16.03 15.41 -1.99
N PHE A 387 -16.15 14.56 -0.98
CA PHE A 387 -16.28 13.11 -1.20
C PHE A 387 -17.59 12.78 -1.94
N GLY A 388 -18.67 13.55 -1.74
CA GLY A 388 -19.94 13.34 -2.44
C GLY A 388 -19.79 13.34 -3.97
N GLU A 389 -19.03 14.29 -4.52
CA GLU A 389 -18.70 14.33 -5.95
C GLU A 389 -17.88 13.12 -6.41
N LEU A 390 -16.93 12.68 -5.57
CA LEU A 390 -16.09 11.53 -5.89
C LEU A 390 -16.90 10.22 -5.94
N TYR A 391 -17.83 10.02 -5.01
CA TYR A 391 -18.73 8.85 -5.04
C TYR A 391 -19.75 8.94 -6.18
N ALA A 392 -20.22 10.14 -6.56
CA ALA A 392 -21.13 10.34 -7.69
C ALA A 392 -20.48 10.00 -9.05
N ASP A 393 -19.16 10.15 -9.18
CA ASP A 393 -18.41 9.78 -10.40
C ASP A 393 -18.55 8.27 -10.75
N PHE A 394 -18.92 7.43 -9.78
CA PHE A 394 -19.08 5.98 -9.94
C PHE A 394 -20.46 5.52 -10.44
N ASP A 395 -21.39 6.45 -10.67
CA ASP A 395 -22.68 6.15 -11.31
C ASP A 395 -22.57 5.94 -12.82
#